data_AF-A0A3M6KHL1-F1
#
_entry.id   AF-A0A3M6KHL1-F1
#
_cell.length_a   1.000
_cell.length_b   1.000
_cell.length_c   1.000
_cell.angle_alpha   90.00
_cell.angle_beta   90.00
_cell.angle_gamma   90.00
#
_symmetry.space_group_name_H-M   'P 1'
#
loop_
_entity.id
_entity.type
_entity.pdbx_description
1 polymer ?
#
loop_
_entity_poly.entity_id
_entity_poly.type
_entity_poly.pdbx_seq_one_letter_code
_entity_poly.pdbx_strand_id
1 'polypeptide(L)'
;MVNLGNDEIVKYPFLTEAGKYLNDKGFSLEQFGSDPDLKKIVDNAFDRIITSSEGRIFKSDPSSNNSALPLEIFSFLIAVILLKLSGMNTLIRRFSLAEARRAEKFLEKDLMNHQDATKTKLSLQILQELCSVTVEKTDETFTI
;
A
#
# COMPACT_ATOMS: atom_id res chain seq x y z
N MET A 1 -13.80 2.92 11.64
CA MET A 1 -13.60 2.34 10.30
C MET A 1 -13.51 3.51 9.33
N VAL A 2 -12.35 3.68 8.72
CA VAL A 2 -12.02 4.85 7.92
C VAL A 2 -12.63 4.66 6.53
N ASN A 3 -13.55 5.53 6.11
CA ASN A 3 -14.10 5.49 4.75
C ASN A 3 -13.08 6.16 3.81
N LEU A 4 -12.29 5.35 3.13
CA LEU A 4 -11.24 5.77 2.21
C LEU A 4 -11.81 5.87 0.79
N GLY A 5 -11.56 6.99 0.11
CA GLY A 5 -11.72 7.05 -1.35
C GLY A 5 -10.78 6.05 -2.04
N ASN A 6 -11.14 5.57 -3.23
CA ASN A 6 -10.35 4.56 -3.96
C ASN A 6 -8.87 4.95 -4.14
N ASP A 7 -8.58 6.24 -4.32
CA ASP A 7 -7.22 6.78 -4.50
C ASP A 7 -6.35 6.66 -3.23
N GLU A 8 -6.97 6.63 -2.05
CA GLU A 8 -6.27 6.52 -0.78
C GLU A 8 -5.93 5.06 -0.44
N ILE A 9 -6.75 4.10 -0.89
CA ILE A 9 -6.49 2.66 -0.67
C ILE A 9 -5.19 2.20 -1.34
N VAL A 10 -4.84 2.79 -2.49
CA VAL A 10 -3.58 2.48 -3.19
C VAL A 10 -2.33 2.95 -2.44
N LYS A 11 -2.43 4.02 -1.67
CA LYS A 11 -1.33 4.50 -0.82
C LYS A 11 -1.10 3.55 0.36
N TYR A 12 -2.18 2.94 0.87
CA TYR A 12 -2.18 2.13 2.07
C TYR A 12 -2.83 0.75 1.84
N PRO A 13 -2.26 -0.10 0.96
CA PRO A 13 -2.87 -1.37 0.55
C PRO A 13 -2.85 -2.44 1.67
N PHE A 14 -2.27 -2.12 2.83
CA PHE A 14 -2.29 -2.95 4.04
C PHE A 14 -3.53 -2.72 4.91
N LEU A 15 -4.35 -1.71 4.62
CA LEU A 15 -5.57 -1.43 5.37
C LEU A 15 -6.65 -2.49 5.09
N THR A 16 -7.58 -2.66 6.03
CA THR A 16 -8.62 -3.71 5.94
C THR A 16 -9.49 -3.53 4.69
N GLU A 17 -9.70 -2.28 4.27
CA GLU A 17 -10.44 -1.88 3.08
C GLU A 17 -9.82 -2.45 1.80
N ALA A 18 -8.49 -2.52 1.71
CA ALA A 18 -7.78 -3.11 0.56
C ALA A 18 -8.01 -4.64 0.48
N GLY A 19 -8.04 -5.30 1.64
CA GLY A 19 -8.37 -6.73 1.73
C GLY A 19 -9.82 -7.02 1.30
N LYS A 20 -10.77 -6.17 1.70
CA LYS A 20 -12.17 -6.25 1.24
C LYS A 20 -12.28 -6.04 -0.26
N TYR A 21 -11.51 -5.12 -0.82
CA TYR A 21 -11.50 -4.84 -2.26
C TYR A 21 -11.18 -6.09 -3.11
N LEU A 22 -10.26 -6.95 -2.67
CA LEU A 22 -9.97 -8.23 -3.34
C LEU A 22 -11.16 -9.19 -3.29
N ASN A 23 -11.79 -9.33 -2.13
CA ASN A 23 -12.95 -10.20 -1.95
C ASN A 23 -14.16 -9.72 -2.79
N ASP A 24 -14.41 -8.42 -2.80
CA ASP A 24 -15.53 -7.81 -3.52
C ASP A 24 -15.40 -7.92 -5.05
N LYS A 25 -14.18 -8.01 -5.56
CA LYS A 25 -13.91 -8.22 -6.99
C LYS A 25 -14.03 -9.69 -7.43
N GLY A 26 -14.11 -10.63 -6.48
CA GLY A 26 -14.40 -12.03 -6.75
C GLY A 26 -13.27 -12.81 -7.45
N PHE A 27 -12.05 -12.30 -7.44
CA PHE A 27 -10.91 -13.03 -8.02
C PHE A 27 -10.43 -14.13 -7.08
N SER A 28 -10.34 -15.36 -7.59
CA SER A 28 -9.70 -16.48 -6.87
C SER A 28 -8.17 -16.44 -7.02
N LEU A 29 -7.44 -17.06 -6.10
CA LEU A 29 -5.98 -17.14 -6.19
C LEU A 29 -5.52 -17.94 -7.42
N GLU A 30 -6.28 -18.96 -7.80
CA GLU A 30 -6.01 -19.78 -8.99
C GLU A 30 -6.05 -18.94 -10.26
N GLN A 31 -6.98 -17.99 -10.36
CA GLN A 31 -7.09 -17.11 -11.52
C GLN A 31 -5.81 -16.28 -11.72
N PHE A 32 -5.18 -15.79 -10.65
CA PHE A 32 -3.89 -15.09 -10.77
C PHE A 32 -2.77 -15.97 -11.34
N GLY A 33 -2.85 -17.30 -11.19
CA GLY A 33 -1.89 -18.25 -11.74
C GLY A 33 -2.18 -18.71 -13.18
N SER A 34 -3.42 -18.58 -13.66
CA SER A 34 -3.85 -19.14 -14.94
C SER A 34 -4.32 -18.11 -15.96
N ASP A 35 -4.83 -16.96 -15.52
CA ASP A 35 -5.42 -15.94 -16.38
C ASP A 35 -4.33 -15.00 -16.95
N PRO A 36 -4.12 -14.97 -18.29
CA PRO A 36 -3.16 -14.07 -18.92
C PRO A 36 -3.40 -12.60 -18.64
N ASP A 37 -4.65 -12.17 -18.43
CA ASP A 37 -4.99 -10.76 -18.18
C ASP A 37 -4.54 -10.32 -16.79
N LEU A 38 -4.46 -11.26 -15.85
CA LEU A 38 -3.97 -11.02 -14.48
C LEU A 38 -2.45 -11.15 -14.36
N LYS A 39 -1.76 -11.65 -15.39
CA LYS A 39 -0.31 -11.87 -15.36
C LYS A 39 0.47 -10.62 -14.98
N LYS A 40 0.05 -9.44 -15.47
CA LYS A 40 0.71 -8.16 -15.15
C LYS A 40 0.70 -7.86 -13.65
N ILE A 41 -0.35 -8.26 -12.93
CA ILE A 41 -0.44 -8.07 -11.47
C ILE A 41 0.60 -8.94 -10.77
N VAL A 42 0.74 -10.21 -11.21
CA VAL A 42 1.72 -11.14 -10.67
C VAL A 42 3.15 -10.68 -10.96
N ASP A 43 3.41 -10.24 -12.19
CA ASP A 43 4.72 -9.69 -12.57
C ASP A 43 5.08 -8.48 -11.69
N ASN A 44 4.13 -7.58 -11.44
CA ASN A 44 4.32 -6.44 -10.54
C ASN A 44 4.53 -6.86 -9.08
N ALA A 45 3.88 -7.92 -8.62
CA ALA A 45 4.11 -8.48 -7.30
C ALA A 45 5.56 -8.96 -7.16
N PHE A 46 6.09 -9.67 -8.17
CA PHE A 46 7.49 -10.07 -8.21
C PHE A 46 8.43 -8.87 -8.26
N ASP A 47 8.17 -7.90 -9.13
CA ASP A 47 9.02 -6.70 -9.24
C ASP A 47 9.07 -5.92 -7.92
N ARG A 48 7.93 -5.83 -7.22
CA ARG A 48 7.85 -5.22 -5.88
C ARG A 48 8.70 -5.96 -4.85
N ILE A 49 8.70 -7.30 -4.86
CA ILE A 49 9.55 -8.13 -4.00
C ILE A 49 11.03 -7.94 -4.35
N ILE A 50 11.39 -7.99 -5.63
CA ILE A 50 12.77 -7.84 -6.12
C ILE A 50 13.30 -6.45 -5.74
N THR A 51 12.56 -5.40 -6.06
CA THR A 51 12.89 -4.01 -5.71
C THR A 51 13.13 -3.86 -4.20
N SER A 52 12.24 -4.43 -3.38
CA SER A 52 12.38 -4.41 -1.92
C SER A 52 13.60 -5.20 -1.44
N SER A 53 13.91 -6.32 -2.10
CA SER A 53 15.07 -7.15 -1.78
C SER A 53 16.39 -6.38 -1.98
N GLU A 54 16.42 -5.42 -2.89
CA GLU A 54 17.57 -4.54 -3.14
C GLU A 54 17.57 -3.29 -2.24
N GLY A 55 16.63 -3.18 -1.31
CA GLY A 55 16.48 -2.03 -0.41
C GLY A 55 15.88 -0.79 -1.06
N ARG A 56 15.29 -0.93 -2.26
CA ARG A 56 14.62 0.13 -3.00
C ARG A 56 13.11 0.14 -2.70
N ILE A 57 12.44 1.25 -3.03
CA ILE A 57 10.98 1.40 -2.88
C ILE A 57 10.34 1.22 -4.25
N PHE A 58 9.34 0.35 -4.34
CA PHE A 58 8.56 0.15 -5.57
C PHE A 58 7.82 1.42 -5.96
N LYS A 59 7.97 1.82 -7.23
CA LYS A 59 7.33 3.00 -7.81
C LYS A 59 6.20 2.55 -8.73
N SER A 60 5.00 3.06 -8.45
CA SER A 60 3.86 2.89 -9.34
C SER A 60 4.10 3.57 -10.68
N ASP A 61 3.60 2.98 -11.75
CA ASP A 61 3.67 3.55 -13.10
C ASP A 61 2.73 4.77 -13.19
N PRO A 62 3.26 6.01 -13.30
CA PRO A 62 2.45 7.22 -13.36
C PRO A 62 1.60 7.32 -14.62
N SER A 63 1.90 6.53 -15.66
CA SER A 63 1.18 6.55 -16.95
C SER A 63 -0.09 5.70 -16.94
N SER A 64 -0.32 4.93 -15.87
CA SER A 64 -1.51 4.12 -15.74
C SER A 64 -2.68 4.98 -15.22
N ASN A 65 -3.60 5.34 -16.13
CA ASN A 65 -4.92 5.91 -15.77
C ASN A 65 -5.69 4.95 -14.83
N ASN A 66 -6.86 5.35 -14.31
CA ASN A 66 -7.75 4.65 -13.33
C ASN A 66 -7.77 3.10 -13.27
N SER A 67 -7.34 2.36 -14.29
CA SER A 67 -6.99 0.93 -14.25
C SER A 67 -5.76 0.59 -13.38
N ALA A 68 -5.00 1.58 -12.90
CA ALA A 68 -3.88 1.40 -11.96
C ALA A 68 -4.32 0.97 -10.56
N LEU A 69 -5.52 1.37 -10.14
CA LEU A 69 -6.00 1.20 -8.77
C LEU A 69 -6.12 -0.27 -8.36
N PRO A 70 -6.80 -1.16 -9.14
CA PRO A 70 -6.81 -2.59 -8.84
C PRO A 70 -5.41 -3.22 -8.89
N LEU A 71 -4.57 -2.76 -9.82
CA LEU A 71 -3.27 -3.36 -10.07
C LEU A 71 -2.30 -3.17 -8.90
N GLU A 72 -2.27 -1.98 -8.30
CA GLU A 72 -1.41 -1.69 -7.13
C GLU A 72 -1.85 -2.45 -5.89
N ILE A 73 -3.16 -2.50 -5.61
CA ILE A 73 -3.71 -3.22 -4.46
C ILE A 73 -3.45 -4.71 -4.63
N PHE A 74 -3.77 -5.29 -5.79
CA PHE A 74 -3.60 -6.72 -6.02
C PHE A 74 -2.14 -7.13 -6.07
N SER A 75 -1.25 -6.35 -6.70
CA SER A 75 0.18 -6.68 -6.71
C SER A 75 0.78 -6.68 -5.31
N PHE A 76 0.37 -5.76 -4.43
CA PHE A 76 0.75 -5.78 -3.02
C PHE A 76 0.25 -7.06 -2.31
N LEU A 77 -1.05 -7.37 -2.42
CA LEU A 77 -1.64 -8.53 -1.74
C LEU A 77 -1.03 -9.85 -2.21
N ILE A 78 -0.82 -10.01 -3.52
CA ILE A 78 -0.16 -11.19 -4.09
C ILE A 78 1.30 -11.28 -3.60
N ALA A 79 2.03 -10.16 -3.53
CA ALA A 79 3.39 -10.16 -2.98
C ALA A 79 3.43 -10.64 -1.53
N VAL A 80 2.49 -10.20 -0.69
CA VAL A 80 2.36 -10.65 0.71
C VAL A 80 2.11 -12.16 0.78
N ILE A 81 1.22 -12.69 -0.07
CA ILE A 81 0.91 -14.12 -0.12
C ILE A 81 2.15 -14.92 -0.53
N LEU A 82 2.83 -14.52 -1.61
CA LEU A 82 4.05 -15.19 -2.10
C LEU A 82 5.14 -15.22 -1.02
N LEU A 83 5.39 -14.09 -0.37
CA LEU A 83 6.36 -13.99 0.71
C LEU A 83 6.00 -14.89 1.90
N LYS A 84 4.73 -14.90 2.31
CA LYS A 84 4.26 -15.75 3.41
C LYS A 84 4.41 -17.25 3.08
N LEU A 85 4.09 -17.65 1.85
CA LEU A 85 4.24 -19.03 1.39
C LEU A 85 5.72 -19.45 1.27
N SER A 86 6.61 -18.53 0.88
CA SER A 86 8.04 -18.81 0.76
C SER A 86 8.74 -19.10 2.10
N GLY A 87 8.21 -18.58 3.22
CA GLY A 87 8.87 -18.63 4.53
C GLY A 87 10.20 -17.87 4.62
N MET A 88 10.56 -17.07 3.62
CA MET A 88 11.84 -16.37 3.55
C MET A 88 11.85 -15.10 4.43
N ASN A 89 12.09 -15.28 5.73
CA ASN A 89 12.04 -14.22 6.74
C ASN A 89 12.89 -12.97 6.39
N THR A 90 14.05 -13.15 5.76
CA THR A 90 14.89 -12.02 5.32
C THR A 90 14.19 -11.18 4.24
N LEU A 91 13.52 -11.81 3.27
CA LEU A 91 12.77 -11.09 2.24
C LEU A 91 11.51 -10.44 2.82
N ILE A 92 10.80 -11.13 3.72
CA ILE A 92 9.65 -10.57 4.43
C ILE A 92 10.04 -9.26 5.12
N ARG A 93 11.14 -9.26 5.90
CA ARG A 93 11.62 -8.05 6.59
C ARG A 93 11.99 -6.92 5.64
N ARG A 94 12.68 -7.23 4.53
CA ARG A 94 13.05 -6.24 3.50
C ARG A 94 11.82 -5.63 2.83
N PHE A 95 10.84 -6.46 2.47
CA PHE A 95 9.57 -6.02 1.91
C PHE A 95 8.79 -5.13 2.86
N SER A 96 8.62 -5.56 4.13
CA SER A 96 7.92 -4.75 5.14
C SER A 96 8.58 -3.37 5.33
N LEU A 97 9.92 -3.30 5.35
CA LEU A 97 10.63 -2.03 5.47
C LEU A 97 10.43 -1.13 4.24
N ALA A 98 10.49 -1.70 3.03
CA ALA A 98 10.31 -0.94 1.80
C ALA A 98 8.88 -0.37 1.69
N GLU A 99 7.87 -1.16 2.05
CA GLU A 99 6.46 -0.74 2.05
C GLU A 99 6.15 0.27 3.18
N ALA A 100 6.76 0.10 4.36
CA ALA A 100 6.65 1.09 5.44
C ALA A 100 7.21 2.46 5.01
N ARG A 101 8.40 2.48 4.39
CA ARG A 101 9.00 3.71 3.83
C ARG A 101 8.16 4.31 2.70
N ARG A 102 7.46 3.48 1.93
CA ARG A 102 6.52 3.96 0.90
C ARG A 102 5.33 4.66 1.55
N ALA A 103 4.74 4.05 2.58
CA ALA A 103 3.61 4.62 3.32
C ALA A 103 4.00 5.92 4.04
N GLU A 104 5.18 5.96 4.66
CA GLU A 104 5.74 7.15 5.31
C GLU A 104 5.78 8.34 4.34
N LYS A 105 6.29 8.16 3.12
CA LYS A 105 6.32 9.23 2.10
C LYS A 105 4.93 9.75 1.72
N PHE A 106 3.91 8.90 1.75
CA PHE A 106 2.53 9.33 1.50
C PHE A 106 1.98 10.11 2.69
N LEU A 107 2.21 9.63 3.92
CA LEU A 107 1.81 10.32 5.15
C LEU A 107 2.45 11.71 5.25
N GLU A 108 3.76 11.82 5.02
CA GLU A 108 4.46 13.11 5.00
C GLU A 108 3.82 14.09 4.01
N LYS A 109 3.59 13.63 2.77
CA LYS A 109 2.99 14.47 1.72
C LYS A 109 1.56 14.89 2.07
N ASP A 110 0.76 13.99 2.61
CA ASP A 110 -0.64 14.24 2.96
C ASP A 110 -0.78 15.14 4.21
N LEU A 111 0.17 15.08 5.14
CA LEU A 111 0.27 15.99 6.30
C LEU A 111 0.73 17.40 5.92
N MET A 112 1.67 17.52 4.98
CA MET A 112 2.15 18.81 4.47
C MET A 112 1.13 19.52 3.56
N ASN A 113 0.15 18.79 3.02
CA ASN A 113 -0.84 19.38 2.13
C ASN A 113 -1.94 20.14 2.89
N HIS A 114 -1.70 21.43 3.14
CA HIS A 114 -2.62 22.29 3.90
C HIS A 114 -3.97 22.56 3.22
N GLN A 115 -4.15 22.19 1.95
CA GLN A 115 -5.38 22.44 1.21
C GLN A 115 -6.42 21.30 1.39
N ASP A 116 -6.01 20.13 1.87
CA ASP A 116 -6.86 18.94 1.93
C ASP A 116 -7.00 18.41 3.37
N ALA A 117 -7.91 19.02 4.12
CA ALA A 117 -8.17 18.67 5.53
C ALA A 117 -8.59 17.18 5.72
N THR A 118 -9.17 16.56 4.69
CA THR A 118 -9.57 15.15 4.73
C THR A 118 -8.35 14.23 4.77
N LYS A 119 -7.35 14.50 3.92
CA LYS A 119 -6.09 13.73 3.88
C LYS A 119 -5.25 13.91 5.13
N THR A 120 -5.20 15.13 5.68
CA THR A 120 -4.54 15.38 6.96
C THR A 120 -5.21 14.58 8.07
N LYS A 121 -6.55 14.65 8.20
CA LYS A 121 -7.29 13.87 9.20
C LYS A 121 -7.07 12.37 9.06
N LEU A 122 -7.09 11.86 7.82
CA LEU A 122 -6.82 10.46 7.53
C LEU A 122 -5.43 10.03 8.00
N SER A 123 -4.40 10.82 7.66
CA SER A 123 -3.02 10.52 8.03
C SER A 123 -2.83 10.45 9.56
N LEU A 124 -3.45 11.39 10.29
CA LEU A 124 -3.48 11.37 11.75
C LEU A 124 -4.21 10.14 12.31
N GLN A 125 -5.32 9.73 11.68
CA GLN A 125 -6.03 8.50 12.06
C GLN A 125 -5.17 7.24 11.85
N ILE A 126 -4.46 7.14 10.72
CA ILE A 126 -3.56 6.01 10.45
C ILE A 126 -2.45 5.95 11.52
N LEU A 127 -1.81 7.09 11.83
CA LEU A 127 -0.77 7.18 12.85
C LEU A 127 -1.28 6.75 14.23
N GLN A 128 -2.47 7.19 14.60
CA GLN A 128 -3.06 6.81 15.89
C GLN A 128 -3.49 5.33 15.92
N GLU A 129 -4.27 4.89 14.93
CA GLU A 129 -4.92 3.56 14.97
C GLU A 129 -3.94 2.42 14.65
N LEU A 130 -3.00 2.61 13.72
CA LEU A 130 -2.06 1.55 13.34
C LEU A 130 -0.70 1.65 14.05
N CYS A 131 -0.21 2.87 14.27
CA CYS A 131 1.11 3.07 14.85
C CYS A 131 1.07 3.37 16.36
N SER A 132 -0.12 3.63 16.93
CA SER A 132 -0.27 4.10 18.32
C SER A 132 0.52 5.37 18.61
N VAL A 133 0.67 6.23 17.59
CA VAL A 133 1.38 7.51 17.68
C VAL A 133 0.35 8.63 17.59
N THR A 134 0.24 9.42 18.66
CA THR A 134 -0.54 10.65 18.65
C THR A 134 0.32 11.75 18.07
N VAL A 135 -0.17 12.43 17.03
CA VAL A 135 0.53 13.55 16.41
C VAL A 135 -0.35 14.80 16.53
N GLU A 136 0.19 15.83 17.15
CA GLU A 136 -0.44 17.14 17.25
C GLU A 136 0.15 18.10 16.22
N LYS A 137 -0.72 18.89 15.59
CA LYS A 137 -0.30 19.96 14.68
C LYS A 137 -0.20 21.25 15.47
N THR A 138 1.01 21.75 15.63
CA THR A 138 1.30 23.06 16.24
C THR A 138 1.84 23.98 15.15
N ASP A 139 1.01 24.95 14.73
CA ASP A 139 1.28 25.86 13.61
C ASP A 139 1.62 25.11 12.30
N GLU A 140 2.88 25.20 11.86
CA GLU A 140 3.42 24.53 10.66
C GLU A 140 4.23 23.25 10.99
N THR A 141 4.26 22.85 12.26
CA THR A 141 5.05 21.71 12.74
C THR A 141 4.17 20.61 13.34
N PHE A 142 4.68 19.39 13.32
CA PHE A 142 4.04 18.21 13.91
C PHE A 142 4.86 17.71 15.10
N THR A 143 4.21 17.44 16.22
CA THR A 143 4.82 16.93 17.45
C THR A 143 4.20 15.60 17.84
N ILE A 144 5.00 14.68 18.39
CA ILE A 144 4.58 13.36 18.91
C ILE A 144 4.46 13.43 20.42
#